data_AF-A0AAU8PRC9-F1
#
_entry.id   AF-A0AAU8PRC9-F1
#
_cell.length_a   1.000
_cell.length_b   1.000
_cell.length_c   1.000
_cell.angle_alpha   90.00
_cell.angle_beta   90.00
_cell.angle_gamma   90.00
#
_symmetry.space_group_name_H-M   'P 1'
#
loop_
_entity.id
_entity.type
_entity.pdbx_description
1 polymer ?
#
loop_
_entity_poly.entity_id
_entity_poly.type
_entity_poly.pdbx_seq_one_letter_code
_entity_poly.pdbx_strand_id
1 'polypeptide(L)'
;MPVYHKKAKNPISPESFSNLPDHVQVSLREAIGSAKDGLLALSITVGLNVLKAMMEAEVAEIVEPKGKHNPNRQAVRHGSEKGSVVPGGRKVAVRRPRVRTTDGREVRLNTYEAFQDERLRCGSYCQMWF
;
A
#
# COMPACT_ATOMS: atom_id res chain seq x y z
N MET A 1 -16.74 -33.63 -9.25
CA MET A 1 -15.57 -33.84 -10.15
C MET A 1 -14.35 -33.19 -9.52
N PRO A 2 -13.24 -33.90 -9.31
CA PRO A 2 -12.05 -33.31 -8.70
C PRO A 2 -11.36 -32.39 -9.72
N VAL A 3 -11.30 -31.10 -9.40
CA VAL A 3 -10.63 -30.09 -10.22
C VAL A 3 -9.13 -30.35 -10.14
N TYR A 4 -8.53 -30.76 -11.26
CA TYR A 4 -7.10 -31.05 -11.32
C TYR A 4 -6.31 -29.74 -11.29
N HIS A 5 -5.83 -29.35 -10.10
CA HIS A 5 -4.86 -28.26 -9.98
C HIS A 5 -3.50 -28.74 -10.50
N LYS A 6 -3.22 -28.49 -11.79
CA LYS A 6 -1.87 -28.62 -12.33
C LYS A 6 -0.97 -27.65 -11.57
N LYS A 7 -0.07 -28.15 -10.72
CA LYS A 7 0.97 -27.32 -10.08
C LYS A 7 1.77 -26.63 -11.19
N ALA A 8 1.61 -25.31 -11.33
CA ALA A 8 2.50 -24.51 -12.15
C ALA A 8 3.91 -24.64 -11.55
N LYS A 9 4.87 -25.14 -12.33
CA LYS A 9 6.27 -25.09 -11.93
C LYS A 9 6.61 -23.61 -11.73
N ASN A 10 7.14 -23.27 -10.56
CA ASN A 10 7.62 -21.92 -10.27
C ASN A 10 8.69 -21.60 -11.34
N PRO A 11 8.53 -20.56 -12.17
CA PRO A 11 9.42 -20.33 -13.33
C PRO A 11 10.87 -20.02 -12.93
N ILE A 12 11.12 -19.83 -11.63
CA ILE A 12 12.44 -19.59 -11.03
C ILE A 12 12.80 -20.82 -10.18
N SER A 13 12.99 -21.98 -10.81
CA SER A 13 13.61 -23.13 -10.14
C SER A 13 15.13 -22.95 -10.09
N PRO A 14 15.80 -23.23 -8.96
CA PRO A 14 17.26 -23.10 -8.84
C PRO A 14 18.04 -24.01 -9.81
N GLU A 15 17.40 -25.09 -10.27
CA GLU A 15 17.92 -26.07 -11.23
C GLU A 15 18.20 -25.47 -12.63
N SER A 16 17.59 -24.32 -12.97
CA SER A 16 17.65 -23.77 -14.32
C SER A 16 19.05 -23.24 -14.71
N PHE A 17 19.96 -23.07 -13.75
CA PHE A 17 21.27 -22.46 -13.95
C PHE A 17 22.45 -23.41 -13.70
N SER A 18 22.20 -24.72 -13.50
CA SER A 18 23.22 -25.71 -13.16
C SER A 18 24.27 -25.94 -14.26
N ASN A 19 24.01 -25.50 -15.49
CA ASN A 19 24.89 -25.68 -16.64
C ASN A 19 25.81 -24.47 -16.92
N LEU A 20 25.80 -23.43 -16.06
CA LEU A 20 26.66 -22.25 -16.24
C LEU A 20 27.96 -22.35 -15.41
N PRO A 21 29.05 -21.69 -15.85
CA PRO A 21 30.27 -21.58 -15.05
C PRO A 21 30.01 -20.91 -13.68
N ASP A 22 30.72 -21.35 -12.65
CA ASP A 22 30.47 -20.94 -11.26
C ASP A 22 30.47 -19.42 -11.05
N HIS A 23 31.40 -18.70 -11.67
CA HIS A 23 31.49 -17.24 -11.55
C HIS A 23 30.25 -16.53 -12.13
N VAL A 24 29.66 -17.05 -13.21
CA VAL A 24 28.44 -16.51 -13.81
C VAL A 24 27.24 -16.78 -12.91
N GLN A 25 27.17 -17.96 -12.28
CA GLN A 25 26.10 -18.28 -11.34
C GLN A 25 26.08 -17.35 -10.13
N VAL A 26 27.26 -17.02 -9.58
CA VAL A 26 27.38 -16.09 -8.44
C VAL A 26 26.88 -14.70 -8.83
N SER A 27 27.39 -14.13 -9.93
CA SER A 27 26.95 -12.82 -10.42
C SER A 27 25.46 -12.78 -10.75
N LEU A 28 24.90 -13.85 -11.32
CA LEU A 28 23.49 -13.92 -11.63
C LEU A 28 22.62 -14.00 -10.36
N ARG A 29 23.04 -14.73 -9.33
CA ARG A 29 22.33 -14.78 -8.04
C ARG A 29 22.31 -13.40 -7.37
N GLU A 30 23.42 -12.67 -7.40
CA GLU A 30 23.51 -11.29 -6.90
C GLU A 30 22.59 -10.34 -7.69
N ALA A 31 22.59 -10.45 -9.02
CA ALA A 31 21.72 -9.66 -9.88
C ALA A 31 20.23 -9.94 -9.61
N ILE A 32 19.85 -11.21 -9.46
CA ILE A 32 18.46 -11.59 -9.11
C ILE A 32 18.09 -11.10 -7.71
N GLY A 33 19.00 -11.18 -6.74
CA GLY A 33 18.80 -10.63 -5.40
C GLY A 33 18.50 -9.14 -5.44
N SER A 34 19.38 -8.38 -6.10
CA SER A 34 19.21 -6.94 -6.31
C SER A 34 17.90 -6.59 -7.03
N ALA A 35 17.53 -7.37 -8.05
CA ALA A 35 16.28 -7.16 -8.78
C ALA A 35 15.04 -7.42 -7.90
N LYS A 36 15.06 -8.46 -7.06
CA LYS A 36 13.97 -8.74 -6.12
C LYS A 36 13.83 -7.62 -5.09
N ASP A 37 14.93 -7.16 -4.51
CA ASP A 37 14.91 -6.09 -3.53
C ASP A 37 14.42 -4.77 -4.15
N GLY A 38 14.86 -4.46 -5.38
CA GLY A 38 14.37 -3.32 -6.14
C GLY A 38 12.87 -3.39 -6.43
N LEU A 39 12.37 -4.56 -6.84
CA LEU A 39 10.94 -4.76 -7.08
C LEU A 39 10.12 -4.59 -5.80
N LEU A 40 10.57 -5.16 -4.68
CA LEU A 40 9.90 -5.02 -3.39
C LEU A 40 9.86 -3.55 -2.94
N ALA A 41 10.97 -2.83 -3.07
CA ALA A 41 11.03 -1.41 -2.76
C ALA A 41 10.06 -0.59 -3.64
N LEU A 42 9.99 -0.91 -4.93
CA LEU A 42 9.06 -0.27 -5.86
C LEU A 42 7.60 -0.55 -5.46
N SER A 43 7.24 -1.80 -5.19
CA SER A 43 5.88 -2.17 -4.80
C SER A 43 5.43 -1.45 -3.53
N ILE A 44 6.30 -1.33 -2.52
CA ILE A 44 6.00 -0.59 -1.29
C ILE A 44 5.77 0.89 -1.61
N THR A 45 6.65 1.50 -2.41
CA THR A 45 6.55 2.92 -2.77
C THR A 45 5.25 3.23 -3.51
N VAL A 46 4.88 2.38 -4.48
CA VAL A 46 3.62 2.52 -5.22
C VAL A 46 2.43 2.36 -4.29
N GLY A 47 2.44 1.34 -3.41
CA GLY A 47 1.36 1.12 -2.44
C GLY A 47 1.15 2.32 -1.50
N LEU A 48 2.22 2.94 -1.02
CA LEU A 48 2.14 4.13 -0.17
C LEU A 48 1.60 5.36 -0.92
N ASN A 49 1.93 5.51 -2.20
CA ASN A 49 1.38 6.57 -3.04
C ASN A 49 -0.12 6.39 -3.28
N VAL A 50 -0.56 5.16 -3.55
CA VAL A 50 -1.99 4.83 -3.69
C VAL A 50 -2.73 5.10 -2.38
N LEU A 51 -2.20 4.65 -1.25
CA LEU A 51 -2.75 4.95 0.07
C LEU A 51 -2.94 6.46 0.28
N LYS A 52 -1.92 7.26 -0.07
CA LYS A 52 -1.98 8.71 0.05
C LYS A 52 -3.10 9.29 -0.82
N ALA A 53 -3.22 8.84 -2.06
CA ALA A 53 -4.27 9.29 -2.97
C ALA A 53 -5.68 8.92 -2.44
N MET A 54 -5.85 7.71 -1.89
CA MET A 54 -7.12 7.30 -1.29
C MET A 54 -7.49 8.16 -0.07
N MET A 55 -6.54 8.43 0.82
CA MET A 55 -6.77 9.35 1.95
C MET A 55 -7.12 10.76 1.48
N GLU A 56 -6.47 11.27 0.42
CA GLU A 56 -6.78 12.59 -0.14
C GLU A 56 -8.16 12.65 -0.79
N ALA A 57 -8.59 11.55 -1.43
CA ALA A 57 -9.93 11.42 -1.99
C ALA A 57 -11.01 11.42 -0.90
N GLU A 58 -10.84 10.63 0.17
CA GLU A 58 -11.75 10.61 1.32
C GLU A 58 -11.85 12.00 1.98
N VAL A 59 -10.72 12.71 2.12
CA VAL A 59 -10.72 14.10 2.62
C VAL A 59 -11.48 15.03 1.69
N ALA A 60 -11.40 14.84 0.37
CA ALA A 60 -12.13 15.65 -0.60
C ALA A 60 -13.64 15.36 -0.57
N GLU A 61 -14.07 14.15 -0.20
CA GLU A 61 -15.47 13.83 0.05
C GLU A 61 -15.98 14.49 1.33
N ILE A 62 -15.19 14.50 2.41
CA ILE A 62 -15.60 15.07 3.71
C ILE A 62 -15.59 16.62 3.70
N VAL A 63 -14.53 17.22 3.16
CA VAL A 63 -14.29 18.68 3.25
C VAL A 63 -14.76 19.41 1.98
N GLU A 64 -15.19 18.66 0.96
CA GLU A 64 -15.45 19.15 -0.40
C GLU A 64 -14.15 19.50 -1.17
N PRO A 65 -14.24 19.68 -2.51
CA PRO A 65 -13.08 19.99 -3.33
C PRO A 65 -12.38 21.28 -2.91
N LYS A 66 -11.03 21.26 -2.96
CA LYS A 66 -10.21 22.42 -2.65
C LYS A 66 -10.59 23.60 -3.55
N GLY A 67 -10.87 24.76 -2.94
CA GLY A 67 -11.14 26.01 -3.65
C GLY A 67 -12.61 26.34 -3.89
N LYS A 68 -13.55 25.50 -3.44
CA LYS A 68 -14.96 25.88 -3.39
C LYS A 68 -15.28 26.56 -2.05
N HIS A 69 -15.79 27.79 -2.11
CA HIS A 69 -16.21 28.52 -0.92
C HIS A 69 -17.63 28.08 -0.53
N ASN A 70 -17.73 27.18 0.45
CA ASN A 70 -19.00 26.78 1.04
C ASN A 70 -19.17 27.45 2.43
N PRO A 71 -20.12 28.38 2.61
CA PRO A 71 -20.37 29.02 3.90
C PRO A 71 -20.92 28.06 4.96
N ASN A 72 -21.52 26.94 4.55
CA ASN A 72 -22.05 25.89 5.42
C ASN A 72 -21.12 24.67 5.52
N ARG A 73 -19.82 24.83 5.27
CA ARG A 73 -18.87 23.72 5.36
C ARG A 73 -18.93 23.08 6.75
N GLN A 74 -19.00 21.76 6.79
CA GLN A 74 -19.04 21.02 8.06
C GLN A 74 -17.64 20.61 8.53
N ALA A 75 -16.64 20.63 7.66
CA ALA A 75 -15.28 20.25 7.99
C ALA A 75 -14.22 21.10 7.25
N VAL A 76 -13.00 21.13 7.80
CA VAL A 76 -11.85 21.85 7.28
C VAL A 76 -10.59 21.00 7.34
N ARG A 77 -9.68 21.21 6.38
CA ARG A 77 -8.34 20.60 6.37
C ARG A 77 -7.48 21.28 7.43
N HIS A 78 -6.91 20.50 8.35
CA HIS A 78 -6.12 20.99 9.49
C HIS A 78 -4.67 20.45 9.44
N GLY A 79 -4.08 20.46 8.26
CA GLY A 79 -2.70 20.03 8.02
C GLY A 79 -2.53 18.51 7.89
N SER A 80 -1.35 18.01 8.29
CA SER A 80 -1.04 16.58 8.30
C SER A 80 -0.28 16.21 9.57
N GLU A 81 -0.49 14.98 10.05
CA GLU A 81 0.13 14.43 11.24
C GLU A 81 1.03 13.25 10.90
N LYS A 82 2.01 12.96 11.76
CA LYS A 82 2.84 11.77 11.63
C LYS A 82 2.03 10.55 12.09
N GLY A 83 1.89 9.58 11.20
CA GLY A 83 1.26 8.30 11.49
C GLY A 83 2.13 7.14 11.02
N SER A 84 1.64 5.93 11.25
CA SER A 84 2.23 4.70 10.70
C SER A 84 1.16 3.81 10.10
N VAL A 85 1.51 3.05 9.07
CA VAL A 85 0.72 1.95 8.51
C VAL A 85 1.57 0.67 8.47
N VAL A 86 0.96 -0.49 8.28
CA VAL A 86 1.67 -1.79 8.29
C VAL A 86 1.53 -2.52 6.94
N PRO A 87 2.03 -1.97 5.82
CA PRO A 87 1.98 -2.65 4.54
C PRO A 87 2.86 -3.90 4.57
N GLY A 88 2.28 -5.06 4.22
CA GLY A 88 3.01 -6.32 4.11
C GLY A 88 3.59 -6.84 5.43
N GLY A 89 3.08 -6.39 6.59
CA GLY A 89 3.57 -6.82 7.91
C GLY A 89 4.78 -6.03 8.44
N ARG A 90 5.17 -4.93 7.79
CA ARG A 90 6.21 -4.02 8.29
C ARG A 90 5.64 -2.63 8.54
N LYS A 91 5.96 -2.05 9.70
CA LYS A 91 5.50 -0.70 10.07
C LYS A 91 6.27 0.37 9.29
N VAL A 92 5.56 1.20 8.54
CA VAL A 92 6.10 2.29 7.73
C VAL A 92 5.48 3.62 8.17
N ALA A 93 6.32 4.64 8.35
CA ALA A 93 5.86 5.98 8.71
C ALA A 93 5.20 6.67 7.51
N VAL A 94 4.05 7.30 7.75
CA VAL A 94 3.28 8.05 6.75
C VAL A 94 2.80 9.39 7.29
N ARG A 95 2.48 10.32 6.39
CA ARG A 95 1.84 11.59 6.74
C ARG A 95 0.33 11.45 6.52
N ARG A 96 -0.43 11.45 7.61
CA ARG A 96 -1.90 11.34 7.60
C ARG A 96 -2.51 12.74 7.44
N PRO A 97 -3.35 13.00 6.42
CA PRO A 97 -4.12 14.23 6.36
C PRO A 97 -5.04 14.37 7.57
N ARG A 98 -5.11 15.56 8.16
CA ARG A 98 -5.95 15.84 9.33
C ARG A 98 -7.17 16.65 8.90
N VAL A 99 -8.35 16.19 9.29
CA VAL A 99 -9.62 16.87 9.05
C VAL A 99 -10.27 17.17 10.40
N ARG A 100 -10.78 18.39 10.55
CA ARG A 100 -11.57 18.79 11.72
C ARG A 100 -12.93 19.28 11.28
N THR A 101 -13.97 18.89 12.01
CA THR A 101 -15.30 19.51 11.89
C THR A 101 -15.20 20.99 12.26
N THR A 102 -16.11 21.83 11.77
CA THR A 102 -16.24 23.23 12.22
C THR A 102 -16.43 23.35 13.73
N ASP A 103 -17.01 22.32 14.36
CA ASP A 103 -17.17 22.21 15.81
C ASP A 103 -15.86 21.83 16.55
N GLY A 104 -14.73 21.76 15.84
CA GLY A 104 -13.40 21.51 16.40
C GLY A 104 -13.06 20.04 16.65
N ARG A 105 -14.00 19.12 16.43
CA ARG A 105 -13.77 17.67 16.58
C ARG A 105 -12.93 17.13 15.43
N GLU A 106 -12.05 16.18 15.72
CA GLU A 106 -11.25 15.51 14.69
C GLU A 106 -12.07 14.42 14.00
N VAL A 107 -12.04 14.43 12.67
CA VAL A 107 -12.65 13.39 11.84
C VAL A 107 -11.61 12.32 11.57
N ARG A 108 -11.93 11.07 11.92
CA ARG A 108 -11.09 9.92 11.60
C ARG A 108 -11.30 9.51 10.15
N LEU A 109 -10.22 9.09 9.49
CA LEU A 109 -10.27 8.64 8.11
C LEU A 109 -10.37 7.11 8.13
N ASN A 110 -11.44 6.57 7.58
CA ASN A 110 -11.69 5.13 7.51
C ASN A 110 -10.58 4.45 6.70
N THR A 111 -10.11 5.09 5.62
CA THR A 111 -8.99 4.59 4.83
C THR A 111 -7.74 4.45 5.70
N TYR A 112 -7.47 5.39 6.61
CA TYR A 112 -6.29 5.31 7.45
C TYR A 112 -6.39 4.20 8.49
N GLU A 113 -7.55 4.03 9.12
CA GLU A 113 -7.79 2.98 10.11
C GLU A 113 -7.66 1.58 9.50
N ALA A 114 -8.18 1.38 8.28
CA ALA A 114 -8.08 0.11 7.56
C ALA A 114 -6.63 -0.34 7.30
N PHE A 115 -5.69 0.59 7.14
CA PHE A 115 -4.28 0.26 6.91
C PHE A 115 -3.42 0.28 8.18
N GLN A 116 -4.02 0.58 9.35
CA GLN A 116 -3.37 0.42 10.65
C GLN A 116 -3.56 -1.00 11.23
N ASP A 117 -4.65 -1.69 10.91
CA ASP A 117 -4.95 -2.99 11.52
C ASP A 117 -4.06 -4.11 10.94
N GLU A 118 -3.23 -4.69 11.81
CA GLU A 118 -2.34 -5.81 11.49
C GLU A 118 -3.10 -7.10 11.13
N ARG A 119 -4.40 -7.18 11.47
CA ARG A 119 -5.29 -8.31 11.13
C ARG A 119 -5.80 -8.26 9.70
N LEU A 120 -5.73 -7.12 9.00
CA LEU A 120 -6.19 -6.96 7.62
C LEU A 120 -5.15 -7.41 6.58
N ARG A 121 -4.26 -8.35 6.94
CA ARG A 121 -3.35 -9.05 6.03
C ARG A 121 -4.15 -9.84 4.99
N CYS A 122 -4.54 -9.17 3.92
CA CYS A 122 -5.06 -9.76 2.68
C CYS A 122 -6.16 -10.81 2.93
N GLY A 123 -7.39 -10.39 3.26
CA GLY A 123 -8.45 -11.36 3.56
C GLY A 123 -9.89 -10.96 3.24
N SER A 124 -10.23 -9.69 3.00
CA SER A 124 -11.65 -9.35 2.76
C SER A 124 -11.90 -8.04 2.01
N TYR A 125 -11.06 -7.01 2.14
CA TYR A 125 -11.31 -5.72 1.47
C TYR A 125 -10.80 -5.62 0.03
N CYS A 126 -10.09 -6.62 -0.48
CA CYS A 126 -9.67 -6.67 -1.89
C CYS A 126 -10.79 -7.19 -2.83
N GLN A 127 -11.90 -7.70 -2.29
CA GLN A 127 -13.03 -8.23 -3.06
C GLN A 127 -14.01 -7.17 -3.57
N MET A 128 -13.85 -5.89 -3.20
CA MET A 128 -14.76 -4.83 -3.67
C MET A 128 -14.19 -3.98 -4.82
N TRP A 129 -12.96 -4.26 -5.27
CA TRP A 129 -12.30 -3.49 -6.33
C TRP A 129 -11.41 -4.40 -7.20
N PHE A 130 -11.99 -5.46 -7.75
CA PHE A 130 -11.52 -6.14 -8.96
C PHE A 130 -12.71 -6.41 -9.88
#